data_AF-A0A165CVZ3-F1
#
_entry.id   AF-A0A165CVZ3-F1
#
_cell.length_a   1.000
_cell.length_b   1.000
_cell.length_c   1.000
_cell.angle_alpha   90.00
_cell.angle_beta   90.00
_cell.angle_gamma   90.00
#
_symmetry.space_group_name_H-M   'P 1'
#
loop_
_entity.id
_entity.type
_entity.pdbx_description
1 polymer ?
#
loop_
_entity_poly.entity_id
_entity_poly.type
_entity_poly.pdbx_seq_one_letter_code
_entity_poly.pdbx_strand_id
1 'polypeptide(L)' 'GVFGYVNAYFGTVESQGRGTLHLHMLIWLKDSPTSDEMSSLLRTEEFRQKMVAFI' A
#
# COMPACT_ATOMS: atom_id res chain seq x y z
N GLY A 1 5.74 9.02 9.69
CA GLY A 1 4.37 9.34 9.24
C GLY A 1 3.52 8.07 9.24
N VAL A 2 2.27 8.14 8.79
CA VAL A 2 1.33 7.00 8.82
C VAL A 2 1.84 5.77 8.04
N PHE A 3 2.60 5.98 6.97
CA PHE A 3 3.17 4.92 6.13
C PHE A 3 4.50 4.34 6.63
N GLY A 4 5.03 4.79 7.77
CA GLY A 4 6.35 4.35 8.24
C GLY A 4 7.50 4.87 7.36
N TYR A 5 8.46 4.00 7.03
CA TYR A 5 9.62 4.33 6.21
C TYR A 5 9.31 4.11 4.73
N VAL A 6 9.48 5.16 3.93
CA VAL A 6 9.20 5.17 2.49
C VAL A 6 10.51 5.29 1.73
N ASN A 7 10.75 4.41 0.76
CA ASN A 7 11.90 4.47 -0.13
C ASN A 7 11.65 5.41 -1.31
N ALA A 8 10.43 5.40 -1.88
CA ALA A 8 10.04 6.22 -3.01
C ALA A 8 8.53 6.43 -3.06
N TYR A 9 8.09 7.46 -3.79
CA TYR A 9 6.69 7.70 -4.10
C TYR A 9 6.54 8.30 -5.50
N PHE A 10 5.40 8.06 -6.12
CA PHE A 10 4.97 8.67 -7.37
C PHE A 10 3.50 9.08 -7.22
N GLY A 11 3.11 10.24 -7.75
CA GLY A 11 1.74 10.71 -7.68
C GLY A 11 1.34 11.43 -8.96
N THR A 12 0.09 11.25 -9.37
CA THR A 12 -0.52 12.01 -10.48
C THR A 12 -1.93 12.43 -10.11
N VAL A 13 -2.33 13.60 -10.60
CA VAL A 13 -3.68 14.14 -10.42
C VAL A 13 -4.40 14.03 -11.75
N GLU A 14 -5.59 13.43 -11.74
CA GLU A 14 -6.48 13.37 -12.90
C GLU A 14 -7.85 13.96 -12.55
N SER A 15 -8.59 14.37 -13.58
CA SER A 15 -9.99 14.76 -13.39
C SER A 15 -10.87 13.51 -13.51
N GLN A 16 -11.56 13.16 -12.43
CA GLN A 16 -12.57 12.11 -12.44
C GLN A 16 -13.91 12.70 -12.91
N GLY A 17 -14.77 11.84 -13.47
CA GLY A 17 -16.06 12.22 -14.06
C GLY A 17 -16.80 13.31 -13.27
N ARG A 18 -17.31 14.32 -13.99
CA ARG A 18 -17.89 15.59 -13.49
C ARG A 18 -16.89 16.65 -12.98
N GLY A 19 -15.59 16.46 -13.18
CA GLY A 19 -14.60 17.55 -13.08
C GLY A 19 -13.86 17.63 -11.73
N THR A 20 -14.07 16.69 -10.81
CA THR A 20 -13.34 16.67 -9.53
C THR A 20 -11.93 16.13 -9.72
N LEU A 21 -10.96 16.68 -8.99
CA LEU A 21 -9.58 16.18 -9.00
C LEU A 21 -9.47 14.91 -8.15
N HIS A 22 -8.80 13.89 -8.67
CA HIS A 22 -8.51 12.63 -8.02
C HIS A 22 -7.01 12.37 -8.05
N LEU A 23 -6.46 11.97 -6.90
CA LEU A 23 -5.03 11.73 -6.72
C LEU A 23 -4.76 10.22 -6.77
N HIS A 24 -3.95 9.79 -7.73
CA HIS A 24 -3.39 8.44 -7.77
C HIS A 24 -1.99 8.48 -7.20
N MET A 25 -1.69 7.59 -6.24
CA MET A 25 -0.36 7.48 -5.63
C MET A 25 0.17 6.04 -5.70
N LEU A 26 1.46 5.92 -5.96
CA LEU A 26 2.25 4.73 -5.73
C LEU A 26 3.27 5.04 -4.64
N ILE A 27 3.37 4.18 -3.63
CA ILE A 27 4.30 4.36 -2.52
C ILE A 27 5.09 3.06 -2.35
N TRP A 28 6.41 3.16 -2.38
CA TRP A 28 7.31 2.03 -2.11
C TRP A 28 7.76 2.13 -0.66
N LEU A 29 7.27 1.23 0.19
CA LEU A 29 7.71 1.17 1.58
C LEU A 29 9.05 0.45 1.67
N LYS A 30 9.85 0.86 2.65
CA LYS A 30 11.07 0.15 2.99
C LYS A 30 10.71 -1.22 3.58
N ASP A 31 11.47 -2.25 3.21
CA ASP A 31 11.33 -3.63 3.69
C ASP A 31 9.95 -4.26 3.38
N SER A 32 9.25 -3.78 2.33
CA SER A 32 8.06 -4.45 1.81
C SER A 32 8.40 -5.81 1.21
N PRO A 33 7.62 -6.86 1.52
CA PRO A 33 7.79 -8.16 0.89
C PRO A 33 7.47 -8.07 -0.61
N THR A 34 8.14 -8.90 -1.40
CA THR A 34 7.82 -9.12 -2.81
C THR A 34 6.44 -9.75 -2.97
N SER A 35 5.93 -9.78 -4.20
CA SER A 35 4.61 -10.37 -4.50
C SER A 35 4.51 -11.84 -4.05
N ASP A 36 5.57 -12.63 -4.23
CA ASP A 36 5.60 -14.05 -3.87
C ASP A 36 5.70 -14.25 -2.36
N GLU A 37 6.50 -13.43 -1.68
CA GLU A 37 6.59 -13.42 -0.22
C GLU A 37 5.27 -12.98 0.40
N MET A 38 4.63 -11.95 -0.14
CA MET A 38 3.33 -11.49 0.34
C MET A 38 2.25 -12.56 0.15
N SER A 39 2.24 -13.24 -1.00
CA SER A 39 1.34 -14.37 -1.27
C SER A 39 1.55 -15.53 -0.28
N SER A 40 2.79 -15.75 0.16
CA SER A 40 3.12 -16.76 1.16
C SER A 40 2.73 -16.32 2.56
N LEU A 41 2.99 -15.06 2.92
CA LEU A 41 2.62 -14.47 4.22
C LEU A 41 1.11 -14.45 4.42
N LEU A 42 0.32 -14.12 3.41
CA LEU A 42 -1.15 -14.12 3.50
C LEU A 42 -1.76 -15.50 3.80
N ARG A 43 -0.99 -16.58 3.63
CA ARG A 43 -1.41 -17.93 4.02
C ARG A 43 -1.27 -18.18 5.51
N THR A 44 -0.40 -17.45 6.21
CA THR A 44 -0.19 -17.62 7.65
C THR A 44 -1.25 -16.87 8.45
N GLU A 45 -1.69 -17.48 9.55
CA GLU A 45 -2.73 -16.89 10.39
C GLU A 45 -2.19 -15.66 11.13
N GLU A 46 -0.94 -15.72 11.60
CA GLU A 46 -0.29 -14.64 12.34
C GLU A 46 -0.22 -13.35 11.51
N PHE A 47 0.12 -13.47 10.23
CA PHE A 47 0.20 -12.31 9.35
C PHE A 47 -1.19 -11.76 9.04
N ARG A 48 -2.18 -12.62 8.76
CA ARG A 48 -3.57 -12.18 8.54
C ARG A 48 -4.13 -11.45 9.76
N GLN A 49 -3.93 -11.98 10.96
CA GLN A 49 -4.37 -11.34 12.20
C GLN A 49 -3.71 -9.97 12.40
N LYS A 50 -2.40 -9.86 12.11
CA LYS A 50 -1.70 -8.57 12.15
C LYS A 50 -2.28 -7.56 11.15
N MET A 51 -2.67 -7.98 9.95
CA MET A 51 -3.31 -7.11 8.95
C MET A 51 -4.70 -6.65 9.38
N VAL A 52 -5.51 -7.54 9.95
CA VAL A 52 -6.84 -7.19 10.49
C VAL A 52 -6.71 -6.18 11.63
N ALA A 53 -5.76 -6.36 12.55
CA ALA A 53 -5.56 -5.43 13.67
C ALA A 53 -5.02 -4.04 13.24
N PHE A 54 -4.47 -3.94 12.03
CA PHE A 54 -3.98 -2.68 11.48
C PHE A 54 -5.09 -1.86 10.79
N ILE A 55 -6.18 -2.51 10.35
CA ILE A 55 -7.36 -1.90 9.72
C ILE A 55 -8.34 -1.44 10.81
#